data_AF-I5D5P8-F1
#
_entry.id   AF-I5D5P8-F1
#
_cell.length_a   1.000
_cell.length_b   1.000
_cell.length_c   1.000
_cell.angle_alpha   90.00
_cell.angle_beta   90.00
_cell.angle_gamma   90.00
#
_symmetry.space_group_name_H-M   'P 1'
#
loop_
_entity.id
_entity.type
_entity.pdbx_description
1 polymer ?
#
loop_
_entity_poly.entity_id
_entity_poly.type
_entity_poly.pdbx_seq_one_letter_code
_entity_poly.pdbx_strand_id
1 'polypeptide(L)'
;MKKISKKLLSSLSLLTIPSVAVISAKCGNDVETTERLNQQKDLKENKRVAELEEIWNNFALSYIYNLKPAKQHDANSWKKNFEKEFQNQNSQLFKDSYEAYKIFALDQLSKNEYYFVEKSLEWKKNDVFKTNPFDWISTKNFPGEINTADFIKIWMEDKTGIRKEINNMLLVKAYFEISDLGKLQTIANNIANVGKKDKDKSKDQKFEYYVDGKDAKFDLKHYNLVKYAFENKYIQLWNRTFDDKTTSNDIFTRKEIKNTISNKDDFNAFFKDTAEAEKKAKEWEIITKNTEDKELQGYAGIQKDPGTYGLNWDETDNKRRNKGSGTYGVYDALNSILFSFSDLSTKKSSVNVKDKDGKSIVSYINQIVPVGKKVKLKTKEDYTKDKVDDSKLKEAEVLSFEDSIYKDNLNKLAYLFYGKDAKNLLEKAIEAFAHLGVKIKVNKEITPLYEQLKDKVWVEK
;
A
#
# COMPACT_ATOMS: atom_id res chain seq x y z
N MET A 1 31.42 11.83 51.26
CA MET A 1 31.02 10.41 51.12
C MET A 1 29.60 10.22 51.63
N LYS A 2 28.67 9.95 50.72
CA LYS A 2 27.37 9.26 50.89
C LYS A 2 26.59 9.47 49.60
N LYS A 3 26.55 8.48 48.71
CA LYS A 3 25.50 8.39 47.70
C LYS A 3 24.93 6.99 47.70
N ILE A 4 23.70 6.99 48.17
CA ILE A 4 22.80 5.88 48.39
C ILE A 4 22.37 5.30 47.04
N SER A 5 22.05 4.02 47.11
CA SER A 5 21.84 3.01 46.09
C SER A 5 20.93 3.37 44.91
N LYS A 6 21.34 2.81 43.76
CA LYS A 6 20.47 2.27 42.70
C LYS A 6 19.20 1.61 43.28
N LYS A 7 18.03 2.07 42.86
CA LYS A 7 16.80 1.28 42.59
C LYS A 7 15.62 2.22 42.48
N LEU A 8 14.93 2.19 41.33
CA LEU A 8 13.49 2.38 41.24
C LEU A 8 13.04 1.89 39.85
N LEU A 9 12.92 0.57 39.78
CA LEU A 9 12.04 -0.17 38.89
C LEU A 9 10.85 -0.62 39.75
N SER A 10 9.70 -0.79 39.09
CA SER A 10 8.47 -1.47 39.51
C SER A 10 7.30 -0.61 40.02
N SER A 11 6.31 -0.45 39.14
CA SER A 11 4.86 -0.68 39.31
C SER A 11 4.18 -0.08 38.06
N LEU A 12 3.33 -0.71 37.25
CA LEU A 12 2.53 -1.94 37.31
C LEU A 12 2.46 -2.59 35.90
N SER A 13 2.22 -3.90 35.88
CA SER A 13 1.76 -4.73 34.75
C SER A 13 0.27 -4.46 34.45
N LEU A 14 -0.23 -4.48 33.21
CA LEU A 14 -0.57 -5.67 32.42
C LEU A 14 -0.83 -5.25 30.96
N LEU A 15 -0.28 -6.01 30.01
CA LEU A 15 -0.61 -6.05 28.57
C LEU A 15 -0.97 -4.72 27.89
N THR A 16 0.01 -3.84 27.66
CA THR A 16 -0.11 -2.81 26.61
C THR A 16 1.25 -2.55 25.96
N ILE A 17 1.18 -2.34 24.65
CA ILE A 17 2.25 -2.10 23.68
C ILE A 17 3.29 -1.08 24.23
N PRO A 18 4.61 -1.28 24.05
CA PRO A 18 5.63 -0.52 24.77
C PRO A 18 5.77 0.92 24.25
N SER A 19 5.23 1.91 24.98
CA SER A 19 5.48 3.33 24.72
C SER A 19 6.97 3.66 24.93
N VAL A 20 7.76 3.87 23.88
CA VAL A 20 9.18 4.24 24.04
C VAL A 20 9.28 5.70 24.47
N ALA A 21 9.96 5.96 25.59
CA ALA A 21 10.31 7.31 26.02
C ALA A 21 11.54 7.79 25.24
N VAL A 22 11.36 8.79 24.38
CA VAL A 22 12.45 9.36 23.57
C VAL A 22 12.88 10.69 24.20
N ILE A 23 14.14 10.69 24.66
CA ILE A 23 14.96 11.82 25.16
C ILE A 23 14.68 12.27 26.60
N SER A 24 15.67 12.06 27.49
CA SER A 24 15.80 12.74 28.78
C SER A 24 16.85 13.86 28.66
N ALA A 25 16.42 15.11 28.84
CA ALA A 25 17.33 16.24 29.01
C ALA A 25 17.42 16.56 30.51
N LYS A 26 18.64 16.75 31.00
CA LYS A 26 18.96 16.97 32.42
C LYS A 26 18.77 18.45 32.76
N CYS A 27 17.89 18.76 33.73
CA CYS A 27 17.62 20.11 34.20
C CYS A 27 18.87 20.78 34.83
N GLY A 28 19.13 22.02 34.45
CA GLY A 28 20.01 22.97 35.13
C GLY A 28 19.71 24.39 34.65
N ASN A 29 19.33 25.26 35.60
CA ASN A 29 19.00 26.69 35.55
C ASN A 29 18.58 27.36 34.22
N ASP A 30 17.48 28.12 34.29
CA ASP A 30 16.96 28.96 33.21
C ASP A 30 17.91 30.11 32.84
N VAL A 31 18.94 29.81 32.05
CA VAL A 31 19.81 30.82 31.42
C VAL A 31 19.57 30.77 29.91
N GLU A 32 19.22 31.90 29.31
CA GLU A 32 19.13 32.06 27.85
C GLU A 32 20.53 32.22 27.28
N THR A 33 21.18 31.09 26.94
CA THR A 33 22.43 31.11 26.18
C THR A 33 22.15 30.95 24.68
N THR A 34 23.08 31.40 23.83
CA THR A 34 23.00 31.22 22.37
C THR A 34 22.85 29.75 21.99
N GLU A 35 23.51 28.85 22.71
CA GLU A 35 23.42 27.39 22.51
C GLU A 35 22.01 26.88 22.83
N ARG A 36 21.39 27.38 23.90
CA ARG A 36 20.01 27.02 24.27
C ARG A 36 19.01 27.56 23.23
N LEU A 37 19.19 28.79 22.75
CA LEU A 37 18.36 29.36 21.69
C LEU A 37 18.49 28.56 20.38
N ASN A 38 19.71 28.17 20.01
CA ASN A 38 19.97 27.33 18.84
C ASN A 38 19.35 25.93 19.00
N GLN A 39 19.44 25.33 20.19
CA GLN A 39 18.78 24.05 20.49
C GLN A 39 17.25 24.17 20.42
N GLN A 40 16.66 25.24 20.95
CA GLN A 40 15.23 25.49 20.86
C GLN A 40 14.77 25.73 19.41
N LYS A 41 15.59 26.40 18.59
CA LYS A 41 15.32 26.60 17.16
C LYS A 41 15.38 25.27 16.41
N ASP A 42 16.41 24.46 16.64
CA ASP A 42 16.58 23.13 16.05
C ASP A 42 15.44 22.17 16.44
N LEU A 43 15.00 22.20 17.70
CA LEU A 43 13.85 21.42 18.18
C LEU A 43 12.51 21.87 17.59
N LYS A 44 12.45 23.09 17.03
CA LYS A 44 11.27 23.61 16.34
C LYS A 44 11.28 23.32 14.84
N GLU A 45 12.29 22.64 14.30
CA GLU A 45 12.33 22.35 12.87
C GLU A 45 11.40 21.19 12.50
N ASN A 46 10.63 21.35 11.43
CA ASN A 46 9.77 20.30 10.89
C ASN A 46 10.53 18.99 10.57
N LYS A 47 11.84 19.10 10.32
CA LYS A 47 12.72 17.94 10.13
C LYS A 47 12.69 16.99 11.35
N ARG A 48 12.59 17.52 12.57
CA ARG A 48 12.52 16.71 13.80
C ARG A 48 11.24 15.88 13.90
N VAL A 49 10.13 16.43 13.43
CA VAL A 49 8.87 15.68 13.33
C VAL A 49 9.02 14.52 12.34
N ALA A 50 9.64 14.76 11.19
CA ALA A 50 9.87 13.72 10.18
C ALA A 50 10.82 12.62 10.69
N GLU A 51 11.89 12.97 11.42
CA GLU A 51 12.82 12.01 12.03
C GLU A 51 12.10 11.14 13.08
N LEU A 52 11.23 11.73 13.91
CA LEU A 52 10.48 10.98 14.92
C LEU A 52 9.38 10.10 14.32
N GLU A 53 8.74 10.55 13.24
CA GLU A 53 7.78 9.72 12.50
C GLU A 53 8.48 8.51 11.87
N GLU A 54 9.71 8.67 11.37
CA GLU A 54 10.52 7.56 10.86
C GLU A 54 10.90 6.56 11.97
N ILE A 55 11.29 7.06 13.14
CA ILE A 55 11.53 6.22 14.33
C ILE A 55 10.24 5.47 14.72
N TRP A 56 9.11 6.16 14.73
CA TRP A 56 7.81 5.56 15.01
C TRP A 56 7.46 4.49 13.97
N ASN A 57 7.71 4.73 12.68
CA ASN A 57 7.44 3.75 11.62
C ASN A 57 8.28 2.48 11.82
N ASN A 58 9.58 2.64 12.10
CA ASN A 58 10.46 1.51 12.43
C ASN A 58 9.95 0.72 13.65
N PHE A 59 9.39 1.41 14.65
CA PHE A 59 8.77 0.80 15.81
C PHE A 59 7.44 0.08 15.49
N ALA A 60 6.61 0.66 14.61
CA ALA A 60 5.38 0.04 14.12
C ALA A 60 5.66 -1.24 13.33
N LEU A 61 6.62 -1.20 12.40
CA LEU A 61 7.06 -2.38 11.65
C LEU A 61 7.64 -3.45 12.56
N SER A 62 8.46 -3.03 13.51
CA SER A 62 8.96 -3.88 14.58
C SER A 62 7.84 -4.62 15.35
N TYR A 63 6.74 -3.93 15.67
CA TYR A 63 5.55 -4.55 16.25
C TYR A 63 4.88 -5.53 15.28
N ILE A 64 4.72 -5.17 14.01
CA ILE A 64 4.13 -6.01 12.94
C ILE A 64 4.92 -7.33 12.77
N TYR A 65 6.25 -7.26 12.75
CA TYR A 65 7.13 -8.41 12.61
C TYR A 65 7.43 -9.13 13.94
N ASN A 66 6.72 -8.78 15.02
CA ASN A 66 6.86 -9.40 16.36
C ASN A 66 8.29 -9.33 16.92
N LEU A 67 9.06 -8.31 16.53
CA LEU A 67 10.38 -8.06 17.05
C LEU A 67 10.24 -7.48 18.46
N LYS A 68 11.20 -7.76 19.34
CA LYS A 68 11.17 -7.29 20.73
C LYS A 68 12.51 -6.70 21.12
N PRO A 69 12.55 -5.66 21.95
CA PRO A 69 13.80 -5.14 22.48
C PRO A 69 14.36 -6.10 23.52
N ALA A 70 15.66 -5.98 23.82
CA ALA A 70 16.29 -6.78 24.88
C ALA A 70 15.75 -6.41 26.27
N LYS A 71 15.31 -5.17 26.45
CA LYS A 71 14.68 -4.64 27.66
C LYS A 71 13.52 -3.72 27.29
N GLN A 72 12.53 -3.63 28.16
CA GLN A 72 11.41 -2.71 27.97
C GLN A 72 11.91 -1.27 27.78
N HIS A 73 11.42 -0.58 26.75
CA HIS A 73 11.76 0.81 26.39
C HIS A 73 13.20 1.07 25.91
N ASP A 74 13.97 0.05 25.50
CA ASP A 74 15.32 0.24 24.94
C ASP A 74 15.27 0.45 23.40
N ALA A 75 15.27 1.72 22.99
CA ALA A 75 15.24 2.12 21.57
C ALA A 75 16.46 1.61 20.77
N ASN A 76 17.63 1.50 21.40
CA ASN A 76 18.85 1.07 20.72
C ASN A 76 18.82 -0.43 20.42
N SER A 77 18.37 -1.26 21.36
CA SER A 77 18.19 -2.69 21.07
C SER A 77 17.06 -2.95 20.08
N TRP A 78 16.02 -2.11 20.08
CA TRP A 78 15.00 -2.13 19.02
C TRP A 78 15.60 -1.94 17.63
N LYS A 79 16.31 -0.81 17.39
CA LYS A 79 16.94 -0.52 16.09
C LYS A 79 17.86 -1.65 15.67
N LYS A 80 18.72 -2.12 16.58
CA LYS A 80 19.65 -3.22 16.32
C LYS A 80 18.95 -4.53 15.97
N ASN A 81 17.87 -4.88 16.66
CA ASN A 81 17.13 -6.11 16.40
C ASN A 81 16.39 -6.04 15.06
N PHE A 82 15.81 -4.89 14.73
CA PHE A 82 15.17 -4.64 13.45
C PHE A 82 16.16 -4.75 12.28
N GLU A 83 17.33 -4.13 12.42
CA GLU A 83 18.42 -4.22 11.42
C GLU A 83 18.99 -5.62 11.30
N LYS A 84 19.17 -6.33 12.42
CA LYS A 84 19.62 -7.72 12.42
C LYS A 84 18.61 -8.65 11.73
N GLU A 85 17.32 -8.46 12.00
CA GLU A 85 16.27 -9.24 11.35
C GLU A 85 16.24 -8.97 9.84
N PHE A 86 16.39 -7.72 9.43
CA PHE A 86 16.48 -7.36 8.01
C PHE A 86 17.71 -8.00 7.33
N GLN A 87 18.87 -8.02 7.99
CA GLN A 87 20.08 -8.65 7.42
C GLN A 87 19.95 -10.17 7.24
N ASN A 88 19.02 -10.82 7.94
CA ASN A 88 18.71 -12.22 7.72
C ASN A 88 17.83 -12.38 6.47
N GLN A 89 18.42 -12.79 5.34
CA GLN A 89 17.70 -12.93 4.07
C GLN A 89 16.52 -13.93 4.11
N ASN A 90 16.47 -14.80 5.12
CA ASN A 90 15.36 -15.74 5.30
C ASN A 90 14.18 -15.16 6.10
N SER A 91 14.36 -14.00 6.74
CA SER A 91 13.31 -13.36 7.54
C SER A 91 12.15 -12.85 6.69
N GLN A 92 10.97 -12.76 7.29
CA GLN A 92 9.83 -12.15 6.61
C GLN A 92 10.06 -10.66 6.35
N LEU A 93 10.71 -9.96 7.29
CA LEU A 93 11.06 -8.55 7.13
C LEU A 93 11.93 -8.34 5.88
N PHE A 94 12.97 -9.16 5.67
CA PHE A 94 13.80 -9.04 4.48
C PHE A 94 13.01 -9.34 3.20
N LYS A 95 12.26 -10.45 3.17
CA LYS A 95 11.49 -10.89 1.99
C LYS A 95 10.47 -9.82 1.56
N ASP A 96 9.71 -9.30 2.51
CA ASP A 96 8.72 -8.26 2.23
C ASP A 96 9.41 -6.94 1.82
N SER A 97 10.51 -6.57 2.49
CA SER A 97 11.29 -5.36 2.14
C SER A 97 11.88 -5.46 0.73
N TYR A 98 12.37 -6.64 0.35
CA TYR A 98 12.95 -6.88 -0.96
C TYR A 98 11.88 -6.91 -2.07
N GLU A 99 10.70 -7.47 -1.80
CA GLU A 99 9.55 -7.41 -2.72
C GLU A 99 9.11 -5.96 -2.96
N ALA A 100 8.93 -5.18 -1.89
CA ALA A 100 8.60 -3.75 -1.96
C ALA A 100 9.69 -2.99 -2.72
N TYR A 101 10.97 -3.26 -2.44
CA TYR A 101 12.09 -2.62 -3.10
C TYR A 101 12.17 -2.95 -4.59
N LYS A 102 11.95 -4.20 -5.00
CA LYS A 102 11.91 -4.57 -6.41
C LYS A 102 10.84 -3.76 -7.15
N ILE A 103 9.64 -3.63 -6.58
CA ILE A 103 8.56 -2.86 -7.21
C ILE A 103 8.89 -1.37 -7.25
N PHE A 104 9.35 -0.79 -6.13
CA PHE A 104 9.80 0.60 -6.08
C PHE A 104 10.88 0.89 -7.11
N ALA A 105 11.95 0.10 -7.14
CA ALA A 105 13.10 0.30 -8.00
C ALA A 105 12.72 0.22 -9.48
N LEU A 106 11.89 -0.74 -9.85
CA LEU A 106 11.43 -0.89 -11.23
C LEU A 106 10.45 0.21 -11.64
N ASP A 107 9.59 0.70 -10.73
CA ASP A 107 8.75 1.87 -10.97
C ASP A 107 9.60 3.13 -11.20
N GLN A 108 10.62 3.37 -10.37
CA GLN A 108 11.53 4.49 -10.57
C GLN A 108 12.28 4.40 -11.90
N LEU A 109 12.80 3.22 -12.26
CA LEU A 109 13.47 3.00 -13.54
C LEU A 109 12.53 3.15 -14.74
N SER A 110 11.25 2.82 -14.59
CA SER A 110 10.25 3.03 -15.67
C SER A 110 9.97 4.50 -15.96
N LYS A 111 10.15 5.37 -14.95
CA LYS A 111 9.97 6.82 -15.05
C LYS A 111 11.25 7.53 -15.47
N ASN A 112 12.40 7.03 -15.01
CA ASN A 112 13.73 7.52 -15.34
C ASN A 112 14.72 6.35 -15.36
N GLU A 113 15.15 5.94 -16.55
CA GLU A 113 16.12 4.84 -16.72
C GLU A 113 17.47 5.09 -16.02
N TYR A 114 17.81 6.37 -15.77
CA TYR A 114 19.04 6.78 -15.08
C TYR A 114 18.87 6.99 -13.58
N TYR A 115 17.71 6.64 -12.99
CA TYR A 115 17.41 6.91 -11.58
C TYR A 115 18.53 6.48 -10.61
N PHE A 116 19.05 5.24 -10.75
CA PHE A 116 20.11 4.76 -9.87
C PHE A 116 21.51 5.33 -10.19
N VAL A 117 21.72 5.82 -11.42
CA VAL A 117 22.93 6.59 -11.78
C VAL A 117 22.90 7.94 -11.07
N GLU A 118 21.77 8.65 -11.14
CA GLU A 118 21.57 9.92 -10.43
C GLU A 118 21.69 9.74 -8.92
N LYS A 119 21.11 8.68 -8.35
CA LYS A 119 21.28 8.35 -6.93
C LYS A 119 22.72 8.04 -6.56
N SER A 120 23.45 7.33 -7.40
CA SER A 120 24.88 7.05 -7.16
C SER A 120 25.72 8.34 -7.14
N LEU A 121 25.43 9.30 -8.02
CA LEU A 121 26.06 10.63 -8.00
C LEU A 121 25.70 11.40 -6.73
N GLU A 122 24.42 11.41 -6.35
CA GLU A 122 23.91 12.06 -5.14
C GLU A 122 24.60 11.50 -3.88
N TRP A 123 24.63 10.17 -3.75
CA TRP A 123 25.23 9.48 -2.61
C TRP A 123 26.74 9.67 -2.53
N LYS A 124 27.42 9.70 -3.67
CA LYS A 124 28.85 10.03 -3.72
C LYS A 124 29.11 11.48 -3.30
N LYS A 125 28.35 12.44 -3.81
CA LYS A 125 28.50 13.87 -3.49
C LYS A 125 28.27 14.15 -2.00
N ASN A 126 27.37 13.42 -1.38
CA ASN A 126 26.97 13.59 0.02
C ASN A 126 27.72 12.65 0.99
N ASP A 127 28.77 11.95 0.53
CA ASP A 127 29.54 10.97 1.32
C ASP A 127 28.65 9.98 2.09
N VAL A 128 27.59 9.50 1.42
CA VAL A 128 26.61 8.57 2.02
C VAL A 128 27.26 7.22 2.30
N PHE A 129 28.15 6.77 1.40
CA PHE A 129 28.90 5.52 1.56
C PHE A 129 30.40 5.80 1.64
N LYS A 130 31.12 4.93 2.37
CA LYS A 130 32.60 4.99 2.45
C LYS A 130 33.29 4.62 1.14
N THR A 131 32.67 3.75 0.35
CA THR A 131 33.17 3.31 -0.96
C THR A 131 32.35 3.96 -2.06
N ASN A 132 32.98 4.18 -3.21
CA ASN A 132 32.32 4.77 -4.36
C ASN A 132 31.13 3.88 -4.80
N PRO A 133 29.88 4.41 -4.82
CA PRO A 133 28.70 3.62 -5.16
C PRO A 133 28.76 2.97 -6.55
N PHE A 134 29.43 3.63 -7.50
CA PHE A 134 29.63 3.12 -8.86
C PHE A 134 30.46 1.83 -8.94
N ASP A 135 31.19 1.46 -7.89
CA ASP A 135 32.00 0.25 -7.88
C ASP A 135 31.17 -1.01 -7.62
N TRP A 136 29.93 -0.86 -7.13
CA TRP A 136 29.07 -1.98 -6.73
C TRP A 136 27.59 -1.84 -7.13
N ILE A 137 27.10 -0.65 -7.47
CA ILE A 137 25.76 -0.45 -8.01
C ILE A 137 25.76 -0.76 -9.50
N SER A 138 24.87 -1.65 -9.93
CA SER A 138 24.60 -1.83 -11.35
C SER A 138 23.96 -0.57 -11.93
N THR A 139 24.45 -0.12 -13.08
CA THR A 139 23.86 1.00 -13.84
C THR A 139 22.90 0.54 -14.92
N LYS A 140 22.81 -0.78 -15.18
CA LYS A 140 21.89 -1.38 -16.17
C LYS A 140 20.64 -2.00 -15.54
N ASN A 141 20.78 -2.46 -14.30
CA ASN A 141 19.75 -3.14 -13.51
C ASN A 141 19.58 -2.40 -12.19
N PHE A 142 18.47 -2.59 -11.48
CA PHE A 142 18.38 -2.01 -10.14
C PHE A 142 19.37 -2.70 -9.18
N PRO A 143 20.07 -1.95 -8.30
CA PRO A 143 21.01 -2.54 -7.35
C PRO A 143 20.29 -3.48 -6.40
N GLY A 144 20.72 -4.74 -6.32
CA GLY A 144 19.99 -5.79 -5.59
C GLY A 144 19.44 -6.91 -6.48
N GLU A 145 19.22 -6.64 -7.78
CA GLU A 145 18.62 -7.62 -8.70
C GLU A 145 19.51 -8.86 -8.90
N ILE A 146 20.80 -8.65 -9.18
CA ILE A 146 21.78 -9.73 -9.37
C ILE A 146 22.39 -10.13 -8.02
N ASN A 147 22.70 -9.14 -7.18
CA ASN A 147 23.35 -9.33 -5.90
C ASN A 147 22.55 -8.66 -4.79
N THR A 148 21.81 -9.46 -4.03
CA THR A 148 20.94 -8.97 -2.93
C THR A 148 21.71 -8.22 -1.84
N ALA A 149 23.03 -8.42 -1.73
CA ALA A 149 23.86 -7.68 -0.78
C ALA A 149 23.88 -6.17 -1.06
N ASP A 150 23.68 -5.74 -2.31
CA ASP A 150 23.66 -4.32 -2.66
C ASP A 150 22.39 -3.65 -2.13
N PHE A 151 21.24 -4.34 -2.17
CA PHE A 151 20.02 -3.89 -1.49
C PHE A 151 20.24 -3.78 0.02
N ILE A 152 20.89 -4.77 0.65
CA ILE A 152 21.18 -4.72 2.09
C ILE A 152 22.01 -3.48 2.44
N LYS A 153 23.07 -3.19 1.68
CA LYS A 153 23.91 -2.00 1.89
C LYS A 153 23.10 -0.72 1.79
N ILE A 154 22.26 -0.60 0.75
CA ILE A 154 21.42 0.57 0.52
C ILE A 154 20.43 0.76 1.66
N TRP A 155 19.70 -0.28 2.03
CA TRP A 155 18.66 -0.21 3.05
C TRP A 155 19.24 0.08 4.44
N MET A 156 20.43 -0.42 4.75
CA MET A 156 21.09 -0.18 6.04
C MET A 156 21.59 1.25 6.22
N GLU A 157 21.65 2.06 5.16
CA GLU A 157 22.09 3.45 5.20
C GLU A 157 20.89 4.40 5.13
N ASP A 158 20.50 4.95 6.29
CA ASP A 158 19.33 5.82 6.46
C ASP A 158 19.39 7.04 5.52
N LYS A 159 20.59 7.56 5.23
CA LYS A 159 20.79 8.72 4.33
C LYS A 159 20.44 8.44 2.87
N THR A 160 20.25 7.19 2.46
CA THR A 160 19.82 6.87 1.09
C THR A 160 18.39 7.31 0.82
N GLY A 161 17.55 7.42 1.87
CA GLY A 161 16.11 7.66 1.77
C GLY A 161 15.31 6.44 1.28
N ILE A 162 15.96 5.42 0.72
CA ILE A 162 15.29 4.22 0.19
C ILE A 162 14.69 3.41 1.32
N ARG A 163 15.41 3.24 2.45
CA ARG A 163 14.89 2.55 3.64
C ARG A 163 13.53 3.10 4.07
N LYS A 164 13.43 4.43 4.16
CA LYS A 164 12.20 5.12 4.56
C LYS A 164 11.05 4.81 3.60
N GLU A 165 11.30 4.87 2.30
CA GLU A 165 10.28 4.59 1.29
C GLU A 165 9.78 3.14 1.36
N ILE A 166 10.71 2.18 1.48
CA ILE A 166 10.36 0.77 1.63
C ILE A 166 9.57 0.54 2.92
N ASN A 167 9.98 1.14 4.03
CA ASN A 167 9.27 1.01 5.30
C ASN A 167 7.85 1.61 5.23
N ASN A 168 7.63 2.69 4.48
CA ASN A 168 6.29 3.23 4.23
C ASN A 168 5.43 2.25 3.44
N MET A 169 5.99 1.64 2.37
CA MET A 169 5.31 0.60 1.60
C MET A 169 4.91 -0.60 2.47
N LEU A 170 5.80 -1.05 3.35
CA LEU A 170 5.54 -2.14 4.29
C LEU A 170 4.44 -1.80 5.30
N LEU A 171 4.41 -0.56 5.81
CA LEU A 171 3.39 -0.13 6.75
C LEU A 171 2.00 -0.13 6.09
N VAL A 172 1.91 0.33 4.84
CA VAL A 172 0.67 0.31 4.06
C VAL A 172 0.23 -1.12 3.71
N LYS A 173 1.17 -2.00 3.32
CA LYS A 173 0.88 -3.43 3.17
C LYS A 173 0.32 -4.01 4.46
N ALA A 174 0.96 -3.76 5.60
CA ALA A 174 0.52 -4.28 6.89
C ALA A 174 -0.87 -3.76 7.29
N TYR A 175 -1.20 -2.50 6.96
CA TYR A 175 -2.56 -1.95 7.13
C TYR A 175 -3.60 -2.71 6.29
N PHE A 176 -3.27 -3.04 5.05
CA PHE A 176 -4.11 -3.85 4.17
C PHE A 176 -4.24 -5.31 4.61
N GLU A 177 -3.29 -5.83 5.37
CA GLU A 177 -3.31 -7.19 5.92
C GLU A 177 -4.07 -7.32 7.24
N ILE A 178 -4.50 -6.21 7.88
CA ILE A 178 -5.32 -6.25 9.10
C ILE A 178 -6.64 -6.98 8.81
N SER A 179 -6.71 -8.23 9.27
CA SER A 179 -7.84 -9.14 9.06
C SER A 179 -8.45 -9.66 10.37
N ASP A 180 -7.93 -9.19 11.51
CA ASP A 180 -8.47 -9.54 12.82
C ASP A 180 -9.64 -8.61 13.16
N LEU A 181 -10.81 -9.20 13.47
CA LEU A 181 -12.02 -8.45 13.78
C LEU A 181 -11.80 -7.53 14.99
N GLY A 182 -11.16 -8.02 16.06
CA GLY A 182 -10.90 -7.24 17.27
C GLY A 182 -10.03 -6.00 17.00
N LYS A 183 -9.02 -6.13 16.14
CA LYS A 183 -8.19 -5.01 15.68
C LYS A 183 -9.00 -3.99 14.89
N LEU A 184 -9.80 -4.40 13.91
CA LEU A 184 -10.63 -3.48 13.12
C LEU A 184 -11.68 -2.77 13.99
N GLN A 185 -12.29 -3.50 14.91
CA GLN A 185 -13.19 -2.97 15.93
C GLN A 185 -12.50 -1.93 16.83
N THR A 186 -11.29 -2.23 17.30
CA THR A 186 -10.48 -1.32 18.13
C THR A 186 -10.15 -0.04 17.38
N ILE A 187 -9.71 -0.14 16.12
CA ILE A 187 -9.41 1.01 15.26
C ILE A 187 -10.65 1.88 15.11
N ALA A 188 -11.78 1.32 14.66
CA ALA A 188 -13.00 2.07 14.42
C ALA A 188 -13.55 2.74 15.68
N ASN A 189 -13.52 2.04 16.82
CA ASN A 189 -13.97 2.58 18.11
C ASN A 189 -13.07 3.73 18.58
N ASN A 190 -11.75 3.58 18.42
CA ASN A 190 -10.80 4.59 18.85
C ASN A 190 -10.88 5.85 17.97
N ILE A 191 -11.04 5.70 16.65
CA ILE A 191 -11.31 6.83 15.72
C ILE A 191 -12.58 7.57 16.13
N ALA A 192 -13.68 6.86 16.35
CA ALA A 192 -14.96 7.48 16.71
C ALA A 192 -14.96 8.20 18.08
N ASN A 193 -13.95 7.92 18.91
CA ASN A 193 -13.78 8.48 20.25
C ASN A 193 -12.66 9.53 20.33
N VAL A 194 -12.02 9.88 19.20
CA VAL A 194 -11.03 10.96 19.15
C VAL A 194 -11.65 12.28 19.63
N GLY A 195 -10.92 13.00 20.50
CA GLY A 195 -11.34 14.29 21.04
C GLY A 195 -12.45 14.25 22.11
N LYS A 196 -12.99 13.06 22.43
CA LYS A 196 -14.03 12.91 23.45
C LYS A 196 -13.43 12.68 24.83
N LYS A 197 -14.03 13.29 25.85
CA LYS A 197 -13.70 13.01 27.26
C LYS A 197 -14.18 11.60 27.61
N ASP A 198 -13.54 10.95 28.59
CA ASP A 198 -13.83 9.54 28.91
C ASP A 198 -15.32 9.27 29.21
N LYS A 199 -16.01 10.21 29.84
CA LYS A 199 -17.45 10.14 30.12
C LYS A 199 -18.34 10.19 28.86
N ASP A 200 -17.82 10.74 27.76
CA ASP A 200 -18.54 10.95 26.50
C ASP A 200 -18.14 9.92 25.43
N LYS A 201 -17.23 8.99 25.75
CA LYS A 201 -16.79 7.94 24.82
C LYS A 201 -17.90 6.91 24.63
N SER A 202 -18.23 6.66 23.37
CA SER A 202 -19.15 5.59 22.98
C SER A 202 -18.51 4.24 23.26
N LYS A 203 -19.22 3.37 23.97
CA LYS A 203 -18.86 1.95 24.12
C LYS A 203 -19.43 1.08 23.00
N ASP A 204 -20.35 1.64 22.20
CA ASP A 204 -20.95 0.91 21.09
C ASP A 204 -19.92 0.57 20.02
N GLN A 205 -19.97 -0.68 19.57
CA GLN A 205 -19.10 -1.20 18.52
C GLN A 205 -19.39 -0.49 17.19
N LYS A 206 -18.40 0.23 16.65
CA LYS A 206 -18.56 1.05 15.43
C LYS A 206 -18.31 0.30 14.15
N PHE A 207 -17.49 -0.74 14.20
CA PHE A 207 -17.29 -1.69 13.11
C PHE A 207 -18.35 -2.79 13.21
N GLU A 208 -19.25 -2.86 12.24
CA GLU A 208 -20.47 -3.66 12.26
C GLU A 208 -20.34 -4.87 11.32
N TYR A 209 -19.64 -5.91 11.80
CA TYR A 209 -19.33 -7.11 11.02
C TYR A 209 -20.23 -8.30 11.37
N TYR A 210 -21.52 -8.15 11.08
CA TYR A 210 -22.57 -9.16 11.29
C TYR A 210 -23.47 -9.20 10.04
N VAL A 211 -24.39 -10.17 9.94
CA VAL A 211 -25.32 -10.26 8.80
C VAL A 211 -26.10 -8.95 8.63
N ASP A 212 -26.11 -8.41 7.41
CA ASP A 212 -26.68 -7.10 7.05
C ASP A 212 -26.02 -5.88 7.72
N GLY A 213 -24.91 -6.09 8.45
CA GLY A 213 -24.09 -5.02 8.99
C GLY A 213 -23.35 -4.25 7.89
N LYS A 214 -23.17 -2.94 8.08
CA LYS A 214 -22.60 -2.06 7.04
C LYS A 214 -21.17 -2.44 6.61
N ASP A 215 -20.40 -3.06 7.50
CA ASP A 215 -19.02 -3.45 7.25
C ASP A 215 -18.93 -4.89 6.72
N ALA A 216 -19.98 -5.69 6.91
CA ALA A 216 -20.13 -7.02 6.31
C ALA A 216 -20.50 -6.98 4.81
N LYS A 217 -20.08 -5.93 4.11
CA LYS A 217 -20.08 -5.84 2.64
C LYS A 217 -18.80 -6.41 2.04
N PHE A 218 -17.71 -6.33 2.80
CA PHE A 218 -16.38 -6.75 2.40
C PHE A 218 -15.94 -7.94 3.25
N ASP A 219 -15.12 -8.82 2.69
CA ASP A 219 -14.51 -9.92 3.43
C ASP A 219 -13.60 -9.37 4.53
N LEU A 220 -13.57 -10.06 5.67
CA LEU A 220 -12.74 -9.68 6.80
C LEU A 220 -11.25 -9.83 6.42
N LYS A 221 -10.94 -10.88 5.65
CA LYS A 221 -9.58 -11.10 5.14
C LYS A 221 -9.25 -10.03 4.11
N HIS A 222 -8.19 -9.27 4.40
CA HIS A 222 -7.80 -8.09 3.61
C HIS A 222 -8.91 -7.03 3.48
N TYR A 223 -9.76 -6.86 4.51
CA TYR A 223 -10.89 -5.91 4.51
C TYR A 223 -10.51 -4.53 3.96
N ASN A 224 -9.42 -3.95 4.47
CA ASN A 224 -8.97 -2.62 4.07
C ASN A 224 -8.57 -2.56 2.58
N LEU A 225 -7.97 -3.62 2.03
CA LEU A 225 -7.57 -3.69 0.62
C LEU A 225 -8.80 -3.83 -0.29
N VAL A 226 -9.70 -4.76 0.06
CA VAL A 226 -10.94 -5.02 -0.68
C VAL A 226 -11.77 -3.74 -0.75
N LYS A 227 -12.01 -3.12 0.41
CA LYS A 227 -12.74 -1.86 0.50
C LYS A 227 -12.05 -0.76 -0.31
N TYR A 228 -10.75 -0.60 -0.16
CA TYR A 228 -9.99 0.43 -0.86
C TYR A 228 -10.05 0.25 -2.38
N ALA A 229 -9.85 -0.96 -2.90
CA ALA A 229 -9.93 -1.23 -4.33
C ALA A 229 -11.32 -0.94 -4.90
N PHE A 230 -12.37 -1.41 -4.21
CA PHE A 230 -13.76 -1.23 -4.63
C PHE A 230 -14.18 0.24 -4.64
N GLU A 231 -13.87 1.00 -3.57
CA GLU A 231 -14.26 2.41 -3.45
C GLU A 231 -13.50 3.32 -4.41
N ASN A 232 -12.23 3.01 -4.72
CA ASN A 232 -11.40 3.85 -5.58
C ASN A 232 -11.44 3.48 -7.07
N LYS A 233 -12.10 2.37 -7.43
CA LYS A 233 -12.39 1.98 -8.82
C LYS A 233 -11.15 1.96 -9.73
N TYR A 234 -10.10 1.28 -9.28
CA TYR A 234 -8.87 1.19 -10.06
C TYR A 234 -8.99 0.22 -11.24
N ILE A 235 -8.41 0.60 -12.37
CA ILE A 235 -8.24 -0.28 -13.52
C ILE A 235 -6.77 -0.40 -13.90
N GLN A 236 -6.40 -1.51 -14.51
CA GLN A 236 -5.19 -1.62 -15.33
C GLN A 236 -5.58 -1.47 -16.80
N LEU A 237 -4.92 -0.57 -17.53
CA LEU A 237 -5.34 -0.14 -18.86
C LEU A 237 -4.28 -0.41 -19.93
N TRP A 238 -4.74 -0.92 -21.07
CA TRP A 238 -4.04 -0.86 -22.34
C TRP A 238 -4.95 -0.12 -23.31
N ASN A 239 -4.47 0.96 -23.93
CA ASN A 239 -5.31 1.76 -24.82
C ASN A 239 -4.53 2.38 -25.98
N ARG A 240 -5.25 2.59 -27.08
CA ARG A 240 -4.82 3.49 -28.15
C ARG A 240 -5.70 4.73 -28.13
N THR A 241 -5.08 5.89 -27.98
CA THR A 241 -5.76 7.17 -28.18
C THR A 241 -5.67 7.54 -29.66
N PHE A 242 -6.81 7.96 -30.22
CA PHE A 242 -6.88 8.48 -31.59
C PHE A 242 -7.17 9.98 -31.50
N ASP A 243 -6.32 10.80 -32.13
CA ASP A 243 -6.53 12.24 -32.20
C ASP A 243 -7.50 12.58 -33.35
N ASP A 244 -8.49 13.42 -33.04
CA ASP A 244 -9.60 13.81 -33.93
C ASP A 244 -9.14 14.48 -35.25
N LYS A 245 -7.88 14.89 -35.37
CA LYS A 245 -7.39 15.68 -36.52
C LYS A 245 -6.84 14.86 -37.69
N THR A 246 -6.58 13.55 -37.54
CA THR A 246 -5.88 12.78 -38.61
C THR A 246 -6.20 11.28 -38.73
N THR A 247 -7.01 10.64 -37.88
CA THR A 247 -6.93 9.16 -37.78
C THR A 247 -8.20 8.32 -37.99
N SER A 248 -9.39 8.87 -38.27
CA SER A 248 -10.59 7.98 -38.28
C SER A 248 -10.66 6.99 -39.46
N ASN A 249 -10.07 7.31 -40.62
CA ASN A 249 -10.18 6.48 -41.83
C ASN A 249 -8.86 5.85 -42.28
N ASP A 250 -7.71 6.45 -41.98
CA ASP A 250 -6.41 6.00 -42.53
C ASP A 250 -5.89 4.72 -41.84
N ILE A 251 -6.23 4.48 -40.56
CA ILE A 251 -5.77 3.25 -39.88
C ILE A 251 -6.43 2.00 -40.46
N PHE A 252 -7.68 2.11 -40.91
CA PHE A 252 -8.48 0.99 -41.42
C PHE A 252 -8.25 0.71 -42.90
N THR A 253 -7.37 1.48 -43.57
CA THR A 253 -6.88 1.14 -44.92
C THR A 253 -5.84 0.02 -44.90
N ARG A 254 -5.23 -0.24 -43.73
CA ARG A 254 -4.28 -1.33 -43.51
C ARG A 254 -5.04 -2.66 -43.44
N LYS A 255 -4.67 -3.62 -44.29
CA LYS A 255 -5.37 -4.93 -44.40
C LYS A 255 -5.40 -5.70 -43.08
N GLU A 256 -4.41 -5.49 -42.23
CA GLU A 256 -4.29 -6.11 -40.92
C GLU A 256 -5.18 -5.50 -39.83
N ILE A 257 -5.68 -4.26 -39.98
CA ILE A 257 -6.49 -3.57 -38.97
C ILE A 257 -7.97 -3.71 -39.33
N LYS A 258 -8.70 -4.52 -38.55
CA LYS A 258 -10.14 -4.72 -38.71
C LYS A 258 -10.92 -3.71 -37.85
N ASN A 259 -12.18 -3.46 -38.19
CA ASN A 259 -13.10 -2.69 -37.32
C ASN A 259 -13.54 -3.45 -36.05
N THR A 260 -13.05 -4.68 -35.86
CA THR A 260 -13.43 -5.53 -34.75
C THR A 260 -12.24 -6.29 -34.19
N ILE A 261 -12.28 -6.62 -32.91
CA ILE A 261 -11.25 -7.39 -32.20
C ILE A 261 -11.83 -8.73 -31.78
N SER A 262 -11.22 -9.83 -32.22
CA SER A 262 -11.65 -11.19 -31.86
C SER A 262 -10.58 -11.95 -31.06
N ASN A 263 -9.33 -11.50 -31.14
CA ASN A 263 -8.18 -12.11 -30.48
C ASN A 263 -7.10 -11.05 -30.18
N LYS A 264 -6.03 -11.48 -29.50
CA LYS A 264 -4.90 -10.64 -29.12
C LYS A 264 -4.17 -10.03 -30.32
N ASP A 265 -4.04 -10.76 -31.42
CA ASP A 265 -3.34 -10.27 -32.61
C ASP A 265 -4.13 -9.17 -33.31
N ASP A 266 -5.47 -9.29 -33.38
CA ASP A 266 -6.36 -8.22 -33.84
C ASP A 266 -6.19 -6.97 -32.96
N PHE A 267 -6.08 -7.12 -31.64
CA PHE A 267 -5.87 -6.00 -30.71
C PHE A 267 -4.50 -5.32 -30.95
N ASN A 268 -3.42 -6.11 -31.00
CA ASN A 268 -2.07 -5.61 -31.18
C ASN A 268 -1.84 -5.00 -32.57
N ALA A 269 -2.60 -5.41 -33.59
CA ALA A 269 -2.54 -4.80 -34.92
C ALA A 269 -2.82 -3.28 -34.88
N PHE A 270 -3.62 -2.81 -33.93
CA PHE A 270 -3.84 -1.37 -33.72
C PHE A 270 -2.60 -0.63 -33.22
N PHE A 271 -1.58 -1.28 -32.69
CA PHE A 271 -0.39 -0.59 -32.16
C PHE A 271 0.80 -0.67 -33.11
N LYS A 272 0.69 -1.45 -34.19
CA LYS A 272 1.76 -1.62 -35.18
C LYS A 272 2.21 -0.26 -35.75
N ASP A 273 3.53 -0.07 -35.78
CA ASP A 273 4.20 1.16 -36.24
C ASP A 273 3.85 2.43 -35.44
N THR A 274 3.40 2.27 -34.19
CA THR A 274 3.16 3.38 -33.25
C THR A 274 4.19 3.36 -32.12
N ALA A 275 4.40 4.50 -31.44
CA ALA A 275 5.25 4.58 -30.25
C ALA A 275 4.71 3.70 -29.11
N GLU A 276 3.41 3.44 -29.09
CA GLU A 276 2.72 2.59 -28.13
C GLU A 276 2.99 1.08 -28.34
N ALA A 277 3.53 0.67 -29.49
CA ALA A 277 3.88 -0.73 -29.79
C ALA A 277 4.86 -1.33 -28.77
N GLU A 278 5.78 -0.51 -28.26
CA GLU A 278 6.82 -0.93 -27.32
C GLU A 278 6.35 -0.86 -25.87
N LYS A 279 5.21 -0.20 -25.61
CA LYS A 279 4.61 -0.05 -24.29
C LYS A 279 3.88 -1.34 -23.91
N LYS A 280 4.62 -2.26 -23.29
CA LYS A 280 4.08 -3.48 -22.67
C LYS A 280 4.15 -3.38 -21.15
N ALA A 281 3.18 -3.98 -20.47
CA ALA A 281 3.20 -4.09 -19.02
C ALA A 281 4.46 -4.82 -18.56
N LYS A 282 5.18 -4.26 -17.60
CA LYS A 282 6.38 -4.89 -17.04
C LYS A 282 5.98 -5.95 -16.02
N GLU A 283 6.89 -6.91 -15.74
CA GLU A 283 6.62 -8.05 -14.84
C GLU A 283 6.06 -7.61 -13.46
N TRP A 284 6.60 -6.52 -12.92
CA TRP A 284 6.21 -5.97 -11.62
C TRP A 284 4.82 -5.31 -11.63
N GLU A 285 4.26 -5.02 -12.82
CA GLU A 285 2.93 -4.43 -13.00
C GLU A 285 1.86 -5.49 -13.30
N ILE A 286 2.26 -6.70 -13.69
CA ILE A 286 1.31 -7.80 -13.93
C ILE A 286 0.74 -8.28 -12.60
N ILE A 287 -0.55 -8.00 -12.39
CA ILE A 287 -1.29 -8.33 -11.16
C ILE A 287 -2.29 -9.48 -11.35
N THR A 288 -2.40 -10.03 -12.55
CA THR A 288 -3.29 -11.15 -12.88
C THR A 288 -2.47 -12.41 -13.21
N LYS A 289 -3.16 -13.53 -13.41
CA LYS A 289 -2.57 -14.74 -14.00
C LYS A 289 -2.75 -14.84 -15.52
N ASN A 290 -3.39 -13.85 -16.14
CA ASN A 290 -3.67 -13.87 -17.57
C ASN A 290 -2.35 -13.71 -18.32
N THR A 291 -2.04 -14.69 -19.18
CA THR A 291 -0.81 -14.70 -19.96
C THR A 291 -0.74 -13.54 -20.95
N GLU A 292 -1.91 -13.16 -21.48
CA GLU A 292 -2.10 -12.15 -22.50
C GLU A 292 -1.70 -10.76 -22.02
N ASP A 293 -1.90 -10.45 -20.73
CA ASP A 293 -1.57 -9.15 -20.14
C ASP A 293 -0.07 -8.79 -20.34
N LYS A 294 0.80 -9.79 -20.46
CA LYS A 294 2.24 -9.61 -20.72
C LYS A 294 2.57 -9.27 -22.18
N GLU A 295 1.68 -9.62 -23.09
CA GLU A 295 1.91 -9.60 -24.54
C GLU A 295 1.19 -8.44 -25.24
N LEU A 296 0.17 -7.88 -24.60
CA LEU A 296 -0.58 -6.73 -25.10
C LEU A 296 0.27 -5.45 -25.17
N GLN A 297 0.10 -4.73 -26.27
CA GLN A 297 0.73 -3.43 -26.53
C GLN A 297 -0.15 -2.28 -26.06
N GLY A 298 0.41 -1.07 -25.98
CA GLY A 298 -0.32 0.13 -25.54
C GLY A 298 -0.62 0.20 -24.06
N TYR A 299 0.19 -0.44 -23.22
CA TYR A 299 0.01 -0.40 -21.78
C TYR A 299 0.14 1.03 -21.23
N ALA A 300 -0.85 1.46 -20.45
CA ALA A 300 -1.00 2.81 -19.91
C ALA A 300 -0.97 2.86 -18.37
N GLY A 301 -0.67 1.74 -17.70
CA GLY A 301 -0.55 1.70 -16.25
C GLY A 301 -1.87 1.46 -15.51
N ILE A 302 -1.79 1.58 -14.19
CA ILE A 302 -2.95 1.60 -13.29
C ILE A 302 -3.51 3.02 -13.19
N GLN A 303 -4.83 3.14 -13.36
CA GLN A 303 -5.58 4.41 -13.31
C GLN A 303 -6.70 4.32 -12.28
N LYS A 304 -6.92 5.41 -11.55
CA LYS A 304 -8.00 5.58 -10.58
C LYS A 304 -9.22 6.16 -11.28
N ASP A 305 -10.39 5.56 -11.07
CA ASP A 305 -11.71 6.04 -11.51
C ASP A 305 -11.69 6.76 -12.87
N PRO A 306 -11.44 6.04 -13.97
CA PRO A 306 -11.23 6.67 -15.28
C PRO A 306 -12.47 7.41 -15.81
N GLY A 307 -13.66 7.15 -15.25
CA GLY A 307 -14.94 7.83 -15.59
C GLY A 307 -15.48 7.60 -17.01
N THR A 308 -14.60 7.32 -17.97
CA THR A 308 -14.86 7.29 -19.41
C THR A 308 -15.42 5.97 -19.92
N TYR A 309 -15.21 4.87 -19.19
CA TYR A 309 -15.54 3.52 -19.67
C TYR A 309 -16.92 3.00 -19.20
N GLY A 310 -17.63 3.73 -18.34
CA GLY A 310 -18.98 3.33 -17.89
C GLY A 310 -19.07 1.94 -17.24
N LEU A 311 -17.95 1.42 -16.72
CA LEU A 311 -17.86 0.05 -16.21
C LEU A 311 -18.70 -0.13 -14.94
N ASN A 312 -19.25 -1.34 -14.76
CA ASN A 312 -20.09 -1.66 -13.62
C ASN A 312 -19.28 -1.92 -12.33
N TRP A 313 -19.52 -1.09 -11.32
CA TRP A 313 -18.93 -1.16 -9.97
C TRP A 313 -19.98 -1.46 -8.89
N ASP A 314 -21.20 -1.88 -9.25
CA ASP A 314 -22.25 -2.17 -8.28
C ASP A 314 -21.89 -3.32 -7.35
N GLU A 315 -22.22 -3.18 -6.06
CA GLU A 315 -21.91 -4.17 -5.03
C GLU A 315 -22.63 -5.50 -5.29
N THR A 316 -23.92 -5.44 -5.64
CA THR A 316 -24.76 -6.62 -5.87
C THR A 316 -24.30 -7.39 -7.09
N ASP A 317 -23.99 -6.68 -8.18
CA ASP A 317 -23.51 -7.30 -9.40
C ASP A 317 -22.13 -7.92 -9.21
N ASN A 318 -21.21 -7.25 -8.50
CA ASN A 318 -19.89 -7.82 -8.22
C ASN A 318 -19.96 -9.05 -7.30
N LYS A 319 -20.90 -9.08 -6.34
CA LYS A 319 -21.18 -10.27 -5.54
C LYS A 319 -21.65 -11.45 -6.40
N ARG A 320 -22.50 -11.19 -7.41
CA ARG A 320 -22.98 -12.24 -8.33
C ARG A 320 -21.92 -12.77 -9.31
N ARG A 321 -20.76 -12.11 -9.45
CA ARG A 321 -19.71 -12.55 -10.38
C ARG A 321 -19.03 -13.82 -9.88
N ASN A 322 -19.21 -14.92 -10.62
CA ASN A 322 -18.42 -16.13 -10.44
C ASN A 322 -17.13 -16.04 -11.25
N LYS A 323 -15.96 -16.18 -10.59
CA LYS A 323 -14.61 -16.30 -11.19
C LYS A 323 -14.35 -15.38 -12.41
N GLY A 324 -14.21 -14.07 -12.18
CA GLY A 324 -13.55 -13.13 -13.11
C GLY A 324 -14.22 -12.83 -14.46
N SER A 325 -15.35 -13.46 -14.82
CA SER A 325 -16.04 -13.12 -16.07
C SER A 325 -16.54 -11.66 -16.03
N GLY A 326 -16.27 -10.90 -17.10
CA GLY A 326 -16.69 -9.50 -17.25
C GLY A 326 -15.91 -8.46 -16.42
N THR A 327 -14.90 -8.85 -15.64
CA THR A 327 -14.01 -7.91 -14.93
C THR A 327 -12.77 -7.57 -15.74
N TYR A 328 -12.48 -8.30 -16.82
CA TYR A 328 -11.33 -8.04 -17.67
C TYR A 328 -11.61 -8.36 -19.13
N GLY A 329 -10.86 -7.73 -20.04
CA GLY A 329 -10.95 -8.01 -21.46
C GLY A 329 -10.93 -6.78 -22.35
N VAL A 330 -11.17 -7.01 -23.63
CA VAL A 330 -11.38 -5.95 -24.63
C VAL A 330 -12.68 -5.21 -24.30
N TYR A 331 -12.60 -3.88 -24.30
CA TYR A 331 -13.72 -3.00 -24.02
C TYR A 331 -14.63 -2.85 -25.24
N ASP A 332 -15.90 -3.20 -25.06
CA ASP A 332 -16.97 -2.91 -26.01
C ASP A 332 -17.57 -1.54 -25.72
N ALA A 333 -17.19 -0.55 -26.54
CA ALA A 333 -17.61 0.83 -26.37
C ALA A 333 -19.12 1.06 -26.62
N LEU A 334 -19.80 0.17 -27.33
CA LEU A 334 -21.24 0.31 -27.59
C LEU A 334 -22.07 -0.07 -26.36
N ASN A 335 -21.62 -1.10 -25.63
CA ASN A 335 -22.35 -1.72 -24.54
C ASN A 335 -21.72 -1.49 -23.16
N SER A 336 -20.52 -0.89 -23.10
CA SER A 336 -19.74 -0.65 -21.87
C SER A 336 -19.45 -1.92 -21.07
N ILE A 337 -19.14 -3.02 -21.77
CA ILE A 337 -18.83 -4.33 -21.18
C ILE A 337 -17.45 -4.81 -21.62
N LEU A 338 -16.90 -5.78 -20.87
CA LEU A 338 -15.59 -6.37 -21.16
C LEU A 338 -15.75 -7.81 -21.64
N PHE A 339 -15.02 -8.17 -22.69
CA PHE A 339 -14.92 -9.54 -23.18
C PHE A 339 -13.47 -10.01 -23.14
N SER A 340 -13.20 -11.09 -22.40
CA SER A 340 -11.89 -11.71 -22.46
C SER A 340 -11.66 -12.35 -23.83
N PHE A 341 -10.40 -12.53 -24.24
CA PHE A 341 -10.11 -13.27 -25.48
C PHE A 341 -10.63 -14.72 -25.44
N SER A 342 -10.70 -15.31 -24.25
CA SER A 342 -11.31 -16.64 -24.07
C SER A 342 -12.82 -16.63 -24.35
N ASP A 343 -13.54 -15.59 -23.90
CA ASP A 343 -14.96 -15.41 -24.20
C ASP A 343 -15.21 -15.27 -25.69
N LEU A 344 -14.41 -14.43 -26.36
CA LEU A 344 -14.51 -14.17 -27.81
C LEU A 344 -14.24 -15.41 -28.63
N SER A 345 -13.20 -16.16 -28.28
CA SER A 345 -12.87 -17.44 -28.93
C SER A 345 -13.98 -18.48 -28.77
N THR A 346 -14.46 -18.68 -27.53
CA THR A 346 -15.50 -19.68 -27.23
C THR A 346 -16.81 -19.38 -27.94
N LYS A 347 -17.21 -18.10 -28.00
CA LYS A 347 -18.46 -17.65 -28.63
C LYS A 347 -18.32 -17.39 -30.13
N LYS A 348 -17.11 -17.48 -30.69
CA LYS A 348 -16.77 -17.06 -32.07
C LYS A 348 -17.28 -15.64 -32.37
N SER A 349 -17.11 -14.73 -31.41
CA SER A 349 -17.59 -13.35 -31.47
C SER A 349 -16.43 -12.35 -31.57
N SER A 350 -16.75 -11.11 -31.89
CA SER A 350 -15.79 -10.00 -31.93
C SER A 350 -16.39 -8.73 -31.30
N VAL A 351 -15.53 -7.84 -30.84
CA VAL A 351 -15.89 -6.54 -30.24
C VAL A 351 -15.69 -5.44 -31.26
N ASN A 352 -16.69 -4.56 -31.44
CA ASN A 352 -16.55 -3.39 -32.32
C ASN A 352 -15.68 -2.32 -31.64
N VAL A 353 -14.78 -1.71 -32.41
CA VAL A 353 -13.89 -0.67 -31.89
C VAL A 353 -14.50 0.73 -31.95
N LYS A 354 -15.65 0.92 -32.57
CA LYS A 354 -16.32 2.23 -32.64
C LYS A 354 -17.41 2.35 -31.58
N ASP A 355 -17.50 3.51 -30.95
CA ASP A 355 -18.63 3.87 -30.09
C ASP A 355 -19.86 4.32 -30.89
N LYS A 356 -20.91 4.76 -30.17
CA LYS A 356 -22.18 5.19 -30.77
C LYS A 356 -22.04 6.45 -31.63
N ASP A 357 -21.02 7.26 -31.37
CA ASP A 357 -20.71 8.49 -32.10
C ASP A 357 -19.70 8.25 -33.25
N GLY A 358 -19.28 6.99 -33.43
CA GLY A 358 -18.35 6.57 -34.48
C GLY A 358 -16.88 6.78 -34.14
N LYS A 359 -16.56 7.18 -32.89
CA LYS A 359 -15.20 7.35 -32.41
C LYS A 359 -14.56 6.00 -32.14
N SER A 360 -13.32 5.82 -32.61
CA SER A 360 -12.54 4.61 -32.36
C SER A 360 -12.03 4.59 -30.91
N ILE A 361 -12.41 3.57 -30.15
CA ILE A 361 -11.95 3.26 -28.81
C ILE A 361 -11.39 1.85 -28.82
N VAL A 362 -10.06 1.75 -28.73
CA VAL A 362 -9.36 0.46 -28.59
C VAL A 362 -8.80 0.42 -27.18
N SER A 363 -9.39 -0.43 -26.34
CA SER A 363 -8.95 -0.60 -24.96
C SER A 363 -9.10 -2.03 -24.50
N TYR A 364 -8.13 -2.50 -23.73
CA TYR A 364 -8.20 -3.70 -22.92
C TYR A 364 -8.05 -3.28 -21.47
N ILE A 365 -8.93 -3.77 -20.60
CA ILE A 365 -9.07 -3.30 -19.24
C ILE A 365 -9.07 -4.51 -18.30
N ASN A 366 -8.31 -4.42 -17.20
CA ASN A 366 -8.54 -5.25 -16.03
C ASN A 366 -9.14 -4.36 -14.92
N GLN A 367 -10.41 -4.57 -14.58
CA GLN A 367 -11.06 -3.94 -13.42
C GLN A 367 -10.53 -4.59 -12.14
N ILE A 368 -9.83 -3.82 -11.32
CA ILE A 368 -9.31 -4.30 -10.04
C ILE A 368 -10.44 -4.27 -9.01
N VAL A 369 -11.34 -5.25 -9.13
CA VAL A 369 -12.57 -5.35 -8.35
C VAL A 369 -12.64 -6.71 -7.64
N PRO A 370 -13.05 -6.75 -6.36
CA PRO A 370 -13.34 -8.00 -5.68
C PRO A 370 -14.61 -8.66 -6.22
N VAL A 371 -14.76 -9.97 -5.98
CA VAL A 371 -15.91 -10.78 -6.42
C VAL A 371 -16.65 -11.36 -5.21
N GLY A 372 -17.85 -11.90 -5.40
CA GLY A 372 -18.62 -12.49 -4.31
C GLY A 372 -17.97 -13.71 -3.68
N LYS A 373 -18.08 -13.77 -2.35
CA LYS A 373 -17.71 -14.89 -1.51
C LYS A 373 -18.78 -15.09 -0.44
N LYS A 374 -19.18 -16.34 -0.25
CA LYS A 374 -20.10 -16.72 0.83
C LYS A 374 -19.32 -16.92 2.13
N VAL A 375 -19.80 -16.31 3.21
CA VAL A 375 -19.23 -16.41 4.57
C VAL A 375 -20.33 -16.65 5.58
N LYS A 376 -19.99 -17.28 6.71
CA LYS A 376 -20.90 -17.45 7.85
C LYS A 376 -20.64 -16.36 8.88
N LEU A 377 -21.64 -15.54 9.17
CA LEU A 377 -21.54 -14.42 10.12
C LEU A 377 -22.55 -14.56 11.25
N LYS A 378 -22.24 -13.90 12.38
CA LYS A 378 -23.18 -13.74 13.51
C LYS A 378 -24.34 -12.83 13.10
N THR A 379 -25.49 -12.97 13.75
CA THR A 379 -26.57 -11.98 13.65
C THR A 379 -26.26 -10.78 14.54
N LYS A 380 -27.06 -9.71 14.41
CA LYS A 380 -26.90 -8.49 15.21
C LYS A 380 -27.01 -8.76 16.72
N GLU A 381 -27.91 -9.65 17.13
CA GLU A 381 -28.18 -10.01 18.53
C GLU A 381 -27.03 -10.79 19.16
N ASP A 382 -26.28 -11.52 18.34
CA ASP A 382 -25.19 -12.39 18.78
C ASP A 382 -23.80 -11.78 18.51
N TYR A 383 -23.72 -10.66 17.81
CA TYR A 383 -22.45 -10.08 17.33
C TYR A 383 -21.48 -9.71 18.46
N THR A 384 -21.98 -9.25 19.60
CA THR A 384 -21.16 -8.86 20.76
C THR A 384 -20.74 -10.04 21.64
N LYS A 385 -21.21 -11.25 21.35
CA LYS A 385 -20.88 -12.45 22.12
C LYS A 385 -19.58 -13.05 21.59
N ASP A 386 -18.62 -13.35 22.46
CA ASP A 386 -17.33 -13.92 22.05
C ASP A 386 -17.49 -15.24 21.29
N LYS A 387 -18.35 -16.12 21.80
CA LYS A 387 -18.66 -17.43 21.21
C LYS A 387 -20.14 -17.56 20.93
N VAL A 388 -20.45 -18.09 19.75
CA VAL A 388 -21.80 -18.34 19.25
C VAL A 388 -21.77 -19.70 18.56
N ASP A 389 -22.78 -20.53 18.78
CA ASP A 389 -22.88 -21.84 18.13
C ASP A 389 -22.96 -21.69 16.60
N ASP A 390 -22.29 -22.57 15.86
CA ASP A 390 -22.28 -22.55 14.39
C ASP A 390 -23.68 -22.62 13.77
N SER A 391 -24.65 -23.22 14.47
CA SER A 391 -26.06 -23.30 14.03
C SER A 391 -26.77 -21.94 14.03
N LYS A 392 -26.24 -20.93 14.74
CA LYS A 392 -26.78 -19.56 14.78
C LYS A 392 -26.08 -18.63 13.80
N LEU A 393 -24.99 -19.08 13.16
CA LEU A 393 -24.36 -18.32 12.09
C LEU A 393 -25.22 -18.40 10.83
N LYS A 394 -25.37 -17.27 10.16
CA LYS A 394 -26.12 -17.15 8.91
C LYS A 394 -25.17 -16.90 7.75
N GLU A 395 -25.50 -17.46 6.59
CA GLU A 395 -24.77 -17.21 5.36
C GLU A 395 -24.99 -15.76 4.92
N ALA A 396 -23.91 -15.08 4.58
CA ALA A 396 -23.88 -13.75 4.00
C ALA A 396 -22.92 -13.74 2.81
N GLU A 397 -23.20 -12.90 1.83
CA GLU A 397 -22.35 -12.72 0.66
C GLU A 397 -21.57 -11.40 0.78
N VAL A 398 -20.24 -11.51 0.71
CA VAL A 398 -19.30 -10.40 0.84
C VAL A 398 -18.41 -10.31 -0.39
N LEU A 399 -17.86 -9.13 -0.65
CA LEU A 399 -16.84 -8.94 -1.68
C LEU A 399 -15.47 -9.39 -1.17
N SER A 400 -14.76 -10.21 -1.94
CA SER A 400 -13.43 -10.73 -1.61
C SER A 400 -12.53 -10.82 -2.84
N PHE A 401 -11.21 -10.74 -2.64
CA PHE A 401 -10.25 -11.08 -3.69
C PHE A 401 -9.90 -12.57 -3.73
N GLU A 402 -10.33 -13.40 -2.77
CA GLU A 402 -9.90 -14.82 -2.70
C GLU A 402 -10.24 -15.65 -3.95
N ASP A 403 -11.39 -15.37 -4.58
CA ASP A 403 -11.84 -16.05 -5.80
C ASP A 403 -11.64 -15.23 -7.08
N SER A 404 -10.90 -14.12 -6.97
CA SER A 404 -10.57 -13.23 -8.09
C SER A 404 -9.29 -13.65 -8.82
N ILE A 405 -9.05 -13.04 -9.99
CA ILE A 405 -7.78 -13.17 -10.73
C ILE A 405 -6.58 -12.52 -10.02
N TYR A 406 -6.82 -11.77 -8.94
CA TYR A 406 -5.82 -11.01 -8.18
C TYR A 406 -5.33 -11.70 -6.90
N LYS A 407 -5.95 -12.83 -6.51
CA LYS A 407 -5.76 -13.46 -5.19
C LYS A 407 -4.31 -13.75 -4.81
N ASP A 408 -3.45 -14.01 -5.79
CA ASP A 408 -2.05 -14.36 -5.58
C ASP A 408 -1.10 -13.15 -5.72
N ASN A 409 -1.62 -11.95 -5.96
CA ASN A 409 -0.85 -10.72 -6.17
C ASN A 409 -1.27 -9.58 -5.22
N LEU A 410 -1.86 -9.89 -4.06
CA LEU A 410 -2.38 -8.86 -3.14
C LEU A 410 -1.27 -7.95 -2.57
N ASN A 411 -0.07 -8.50 -2.30
CA ASN A 411 1.09 -7.69 -1.89
C ASN A 411 1.50 -6.70 -2.97
N LYS A 412 1.68 -7.20 -4.20
CA LYS A 412 1.97 -6.37 -5.36
C LYS A 412 0.91 -5.28 -5.54
N LEU A 413 -0.37 -5.63 -5.37
CA LEU A 413 -1.46 -4.67 -5.47
C LEU A 413 -1.39 -3.59 -4.38
N ALA A 414 -1.10 -3.96 -3.14
CA ALA A 414 -0.87 -3.00 -2.05
C ALA A 414 0.22 -1.98 -2.39
N TYR A 415 1.35 -2.45 -2.92
CA TYR A 415 2.47 -1.60 -3.30
C TYR A 415 2.16 -0.71 -4.51
N LEU A 416 1.44 -1.23 -5.51
CA LEU A 416 1.01 -0.45 -6.67
C LEU A 416 0.00 0.64 -6.27
N PHE A 417 -0.92 0.36 -5.36
CA PHE A 417 -1.82 1.37 -4.81
C PHE A 417 -1.07 2.43 -4.02
N TYR A 418 -0.09 2.04 -3.21
CA TYR A 418 0.79 3.00 -2.55
C TYR A 418 1.52 3.90 -3.56
N GLY A 419 2.07 3.34 -4.65
CA GLY A 419 2.70 4.13 -5.71
C GLY A 419 1.76 5.15 -6.39
N LYS A 420 0.43 4.99 -6.27
CA LYS A 420 -0.58 5.91 -6.83
C LYS A 420 -1.18 6.86 -5.79
N ASP A 421 -1.21 6.48 -4.52
CA ASP A 421 -1.85 7.25 -3.44
C ASP A 421 -1.07 7.20 -2.12
N ALA A 422 0.24 7.37 -2.22
CA ALA A 422 1.19 7.16 -1.12
C ALA A 422 0.80 7.94 0.13
N LYS A 423 0.46 9.22 -0.02
CA LYS A 423 0.14 10.11 1.09
C LYS A 423 -1.09 9.62 1.86
N ASN A 424 -2.23 9.43 1.18
CA ASN A 424 -3.47 9.09 1.87
C ASN A 424 -3.42 7.68 2.47
N LEU A 425 -2.77 6.73 1.78
CA LEU A 425 -2.60 5.38 2.30
C LEU A 425 -1.66 5.31 3.49
N LEU A 426 -0.56 6.07 3.46
CA LEU A 426 0.36 6.17 4.59
C LEU A 426 -0.32 6.80 5.79
N GLU A 427 -1.08 7.89 5.62
CA GLU A 427 -1.86 8.52 6.69
C GLU A 427 -2.84 7.53 7.34
N LYS A 428 -3.59 6.76 6.53
CA LYS A 428 -4.51 5.72 7.03
C LYS A 428 -3.78 4.61 7.79
N ALA A 429 -2.63 4.18 7.28
CA ALA A 429 -1.82 3.15 7.94
C ALA A 429 -1.27 3.65 9.29
N ILE A 430 -0.74 4.88 9.31
CA ILE A 430 -0.26 5.54 10.54
C ILE A 430 -1.39 5.63 11.58
N GLU A 431 -2.56 6.14 11.18
CA GLU A 431 -3.73 6.28 12.05
C GLU A 431 -4.19 4.92 12.59
N ALA A 432 -4.29 3.90 11.74
CA ALA A 432 -4.69 2.56 12.14
C ALA A 432 -3.75 1.97 13.22
N PHE A 433 -2.43 1.97 12.99
CA PHE A 433 -1.49 1.41 13.96
C PHE A 433 -1.39 2.24 15.25
N ALA A 434 -1.51 3.57 15.15
CA ALA A 434 -1.59 4.44 16.32
C ALA A 434 -2.84 4.14 17.18
N HIS A 435 -3.99 3.87 16.53
CA HIS A 435 -5.22 3.46 17.22
C HIS A 435 -5.20 2.02 17.71
N LEU A 436 -4.35 1.16 17.16
CA LEU A 436 -4.03 -0.14 17.77
C LEU A 436 -3.12 -0.01 19.00
N GLY A 437 -2.62 1.18 19.32
CA GLY A 437 -1.82 1.46 20.50
C GLY A 437 -0.32 1.54 20.25
N VAL A 438 0.13 1.52 18.98
CA VAL A 438 1.54 1.78 18.64
C VAL A 438 1.80 3.28 18.78
N LYS A 439 2.32 3.70 19.93
CA LYS A 439 2.57 5.12 20.23
C LYS A 439 3.96 5.34 20.81
N ILE A 440 4.49 6.54 20.62
CA ILE A 440 5.69 7.00 21.34
C ILE A 440 5.31 8.04 22.39
N LYS A 441 6.12 8.08 23.46
CA LYS A 441 5.98 9.06 24.53
C LYS A 441 7.08 10.10 24.42
N VAL A 442 6.68 11.37 24.35
CA VAL A 442 7.59 12.51 24.28
C VAL A 442 7.69 13.15 25.65
N ASN A 443 8.89 13.52 26.08
CA ASN A 443 9.06 14.24 27.34
C ASN A 443 8.45 15.64 27.25
N LYS A 444 7.44 15.92 28.10
CA LYS A 444 6.74 17.20 28.18
C LYS A 444 7.65 18.36 28.59
N GLU A 445 8.78 18.07 29.25
CA GLU A 445 9.78 19.07 29.63
C GLU A 445 10.54 19.63 28.41
N ILE A 446 10.50 18.94 27.27
CA ILE A 446 11.05 19.44 25.99
C ILE A 446 9.93 20.19 25.26
N THR A 447 9.45 21.30 25.85
CA THR A 447 8.25 22.03 25.40
C THR A 447 8.22 22.32 23.89
N PRO A 448 9.29 22.84 23.25
CA PRO A 448 9.25 23.15 21.82
C PRO A 448 8.95 21.93 20.94
N LEU A 449 9.47 20.77 21.31
CA LEU A 449 9.26 19.52 20.58
C LEU A 449 7.90 18.90 20.91
N TYR A 450 7.50 18.92 22.19
CA TYR A 450 6.20 18.41 22.63
C TYR A 450 5.05 19.15 21.94
N GLU A 451 5.13 20.48 21.84
CA GLU A 451 4.10 21.30 21.20
C GLU A 451 3.90 20.97 19.72
N GLN A 452 4.94 20.53 19.00
CA GLN A 452 4.83 20.10 17.60
C GLN A 452 4.21 18.71 17.43
N LEU A 453 4.29 17.90 18.48
CA LEU A 453 4.00 16.47 18.43
C LEU A 453 2.69 16.09 19.14
N LYS A 454 2.23 16.90 20.10
CA LYS A 454 1.09 16.57 20.97
C LYS A 454 -0.22 16.25 20.22
N ASP A 455 -0.36 16.74 18.98
CA ASP A 455 -1.53 16.52 18.15
C ASP A 455 -1.35 15.40 17.12
N LYS A 456 -0.16 14.80 17.03
CA LYS A 456 0.08 13.62 16.19
C LYS A 456 -0.59 12.39 16.82
N VAL A 457 -1.34 11.64 16.01
CA VAL A 457 -2.12 10.47 16.44
C VAL A 457 -1.26 9.38 17.09
N TRP A 458 -0.01 9.27 16.65
CA TRP A 458 1.00 8.33 17.10
C TRP A 458 1.76 8.76 18.37
N VAL A 459 1.41 9.91 18.96
CA VAL A 459 1.99 10.39 20.23
C VAL A 459 1.05 10.10 21.38
N GLU A 460 1.60 9.55 22.46
CA GLU A 460 0.90 9.38 23.73
C GLU A 460 0.80 10.73 24.45
N LYS A 461 -0.44 11.14 24.78
CA LYS A 461 -0.75 12.47 25.33
C LYS A 461 -0.49 12.58 26.83
#